data_AF-A0A3D3H2Z0-F1
#
_entry.id   AF-A0A3D3H2Z0-F1
#
_cell.length_a   1.000
_cell.length_b   1.000
_cell.length_c   1.000
_cell.angle_alpha   90.00
_cell.angle_beta   90.00
_cell.angle_gamma   90.00
#
_symmetry.space_group_name_H-M   'P 1'
#
loop_
_entity.id
_entity.type
_entity.pdbx_description
1 polymer ?
#
loop_
_entity_poly.entity_id
_entity_poly.type
_entity_poly.pdbx_seq_one_letter_code
_entity_poly.pdbx_strand_id
1 'polypeptide(L)'
;EDGADLDSAIQAVATDPAPGTLTGELEWIDVAFAQPTVAQIVDALRGRPEDAARETAGHLGTLPPTALAVTLEAVRRARKLPDLRATLAQEYGLVLWFGTTQPDLVEGIRAQLVDKDRSPRWNPAPGQELPADLLDQAYGFTPPTPLWG
;
A
#
# COMPACT_ATOMS: atom_id res chain seq x y z
N GLU A 1 -31.50 18.72 12.62
CA GLU A 1 -31.19 20.16 12.75
C GLU A 1 -29.83 20.40 13.42
N ASP A 2 -29.26 19.43 14.16
CA ASP A 2 -27.94 19.54 14.85
C ASP A 2 -26.67 19.65 13.98
N GLY A 3 -26.71 19.22 12.70
CA GLY A 3 -25.51 19.23 11.84
C GLY A 3 -25.00 20.64 11.50
N ALA A 4 -25.91 21.62 11.38
CA ALA A 4 -25.55 23.00 11.09
C ALA A 4 -24.81 23.68 12.27
N ASP A 5 -25.06 23.22 13.49
CA ASP A 5 -24.39 23.70 14.70
C ASP A 5 -22.97 23.11 14.82
N LEU A 6 -22.81 21.81 14.53
CA LEU A 6 -21.51 21.14 14.53
C LEU A 6 -20.55 21.70 13.48
N ASP A 7 -21.01 21.84 12.22
CA ASP A 7 -20.16 22.39 11.15
C ASP A 7 -19.73 23.82 11.48
N SER A 8 -20.63 24.64 12.03
CA SER A 8 -20.33 26.01 12.47
C SER A 8 -19.32 26.04 13.62
N ALA A 9 -19.45 25.14 14.60
CA ALA A 9 -18.52 25.03 15.72
C ALA A 9 -17.11 24.59 15.26
N ILE A 10 -17.02 23.67 14.29
CA ILE A 10 -15.74 23.26 13.69
C ILE A 10 -15.09 24.44 12.94
N GLN A 11 -15.87 25.15 12.12
CA GLN A 11 -15.34 26.29 11.35
C GLN A 11 -14.90 27.45 12.24
N ALA A 12 -15.57 27.69 13.36
CA ALA A 12 -15.19 28.73 14.31
C ALA A 12 -13.79 28.55 14.92
N VAL A 13 -13.26 27.31 14.93
CA VAL A 13 -11.93 26.99 15.46
C VAL A 13 -10.95 26.50 14.39
N ALA A 14 -11.39 26.42 13.13
CA ALA A 14 -10.54 26.01 12.02
C ALA A 14 -9.48 27.08 11.73
N THR A 15 -8.30 26.63 11.32
CA THR A 15 -7.21 27.52 10.88
C THR A 15 -6.65 26.99 9.57
N ASP A 16 -6.09 27.87 8.75
CA ASP A 16 -5.47 27.47 7.49
C ASP A 16 -4.26 26.57 7.77
N PRO A 17 -4.20 25.38 7.15
CA PRO A 17 -3.04 24.51 7.30
C PRO A 17 -1.84 25.13 6.57
N ALA A 18 -0.64 24.85 7.07
CA ALA A 18 0.56 25.06 6.28
C ALA A 18 0.50 24.20 4.99
N PRO A 19 1.19 24.60 3.90
CA PRO A 19 1.26 23.80 2.69
C PRO A 19 1.67 22.35 2.98
N GLY A 20 0.98 21.39 2.36
CA GLY A 20 1.31 19.98 2.51
C GLY A 20 2.70 19.67 1.98
N THR A 21 3.45 18.83 2.70
CA THR A 21 4.86 18.49 2.37
C THR A 21 5.04 17.89 0.98
N LEU A 22 4.01 17.22 0.45
CA LEU A 22 4.03 16.57 -0.87
C LEU A 22 3.58 17.49 -2.02
N THR A 23 3.08 18.70 -1.73
CA THR A 23 2.45 19.56 -2.76
C THR A 23 3.42 19.88 -3.90
N GLY A 24 4.70 20.08 -3.59
CA GLY A 24 5.75 20.33 -4.58
C GLY A 24 6.27 19.08 -5.31
N GLU A 25 5.83 17.89 -4.90
CA GLU A 25 6.31 16.61 -5.41
C GLU A 25 5.27 15.88 -6.28
N LEU A 26 4.04 16.41 -6.35
CA LEU A 26 2.91 15.75 -7.01
C LEU A 26 3.19 15.37 -8.47
N GLU A 27 3.90 16.22 -9.23
CA GLU A 27 4.16 15.96 -10.65
C GLU A 27 4.92 14.64 -10.86
N TRP A 28 6.02 14.43 -10.14
CA TRP A 28 6.81 13.21 -10.31
C TRP A 28 6.14 12.01 -9.65
N ILE A 29 5.41 12.21 -8.54
CA ILE A 29 4.63 11.17 -7.88
C ILE A 29 3.57 10.62 -8.84
N ASP A 30 2.77 11.51 -9.45
CA ASP A 30 1.69 11.12 -10.36
C ASP A 30 2.24 10.37 -11.58
N VAL A 31 3.34 10.86 -12.16
CA VAL A 31 3.98 10.20 -13.32
C VAL A 31 4.54 8.82 -12.96
N ALA A 32 5.22 8.69 -11.82
CA ALA A 32 5.86 7.44 -11.43
C ALA A 32 4.85 6.39 -10.94
N PHE A 33 3.90 6.77 -10.10
CA PHE A 33 2.92 5.84 -9.53
C PHE A 33 1.73 5.52 -10.46
N ALA A 34 1.64 6.18 -11.62
CA ALA A 34 0.74 5.78 -12.70
C ALA A 34 1.18 4.48 -13.41
N GLN A 35 2.44 4.05 -13.26
CA GLN A 35 2.98 2.89 -13.97
C GLN A 35 2.31 1.57 -13.56
N PRO A 36 2.04 0.63 -14.49
CA PRO A 36 1.17 -0.51 -14.20
C PRO A 36 1.76 -1.56 -13.26
N THR A 37 3.07 -1.59 -13.03
CA THR A 37 3.71 -2.57 -12.13
C THR A 37 4.68 -1.89 -11.17
N VAL A 38 4.93 -2.53 -10.03
CA VAL A 38 5.93 -2.04 -9.06
C VAL A 38 7.31 -1.88 -9.70
N ALA A 39 7.70 -2.81 -10.57
CA ALA A 39 8.96 -2.72 -11.30
C ALA A 39 9.03 -1.44 -12.16
N GLN A 40 7.97 -1.16 -12.93
CA GLN A 40 7.91 0.06 -13.75
C GLN A 40 7.82 1.33 -12.90
N ILE A 41 7.15 1.30 -11.74
CA ILE A 41 7.16 2.41 -10.77
C ILE A 41 8.59 2.69 -10.32
N VAL A 42 9.32 1.64 -9.89
CA VAL A 42 10.71 1.76 -9.44
C VAL A 42 11.61 2.30 -10.55
N ASP A 43 11.46 1.83 -11.78
CA ASP A 43 12.24 2.32 -12.92
C ASP A 43 11.92 3.79 -13.26
N ALA A 44 10.64 4.17 -13.24
CA ALA A 44 10.22 5.55 -13.45
C ALA A 44 10.79 6.49 -12.37
N LEU A 45 10.75 6.07 -11.10
CA LEU A 45 11.34 6.80 -9.98
C LEU A 45 12.86 6.96 -10.11
N ARG A 46 13.58 5.91 -10.54
CA ARG A 46 15.04 5.99 -10.75
C ARG A 46 15.43 6.93 -11.89
N GLY A 47 14.56 7.08 -12.89
CA GLY A 47 14.75 8.01 -14.01
C GLY A 47 14.54 9.49 -13.66
N ARG A 48 14.06 9.79 -12.45
CA ARG A 48 13.76 11.16 -12.01
C ARG A 48 15.00 11.92 -11.50
N PRO A 49 15.10 13.23 -11.77
CA PRO A 49 16.15 14.08 -11.23
C PRO A 49 15.95 14.40 -9.74
N GLU A 50 14.76 14.21 -9.17
CA GLU A 50 14.47 14.49 -7.77
C GLU A 50 15.12 13.45 -6.83
N ASP A 51 15.85 13.90 -5.81
CA ASP A 51 16.46 13.00 -4.82
C ASP A 51 15.41 12.20 -4.06
N ALA A 52 14.29 12.83 -3.70
CA ALA A 52 13.14 12.17 -3.05
C ALA A 52 12.57 11.00 -3.88
N ALA A 53 12.53 11.13 -5.21
CA ALA A 53 12.08 10.05 -6.09
C ALA A 53 13.07 8.86 -6.06
N ARG A 54 14.38 9.13 -6.10
CA ARG A 54 15.40 8.07 -6.04
C ARG A 54 15.47 7.40 -4.66
N GLU A 55 15.31 8.17 -3.59
CA GLU A 55 15.18 7.64 -2.23
C GLU A 55 13.94 6.75 -2.09
N THR A 56 12.81 7.17 -2.66
CA THR A 56 11.58 6.37 -2.72
C THR A 56 11.82 5.05 -3.46
N ALA A 57 12.50 5.07 -4.61
CA ALA A 57 12.86 3.85 -5.33
C ALA A 57 13.76 2.92 -4.50
N GLY A 58 14.73 3.49 -3.78
CA GLY A 58 15.58 2.76 -2.85
C GLY A 58 14.78 2.11 -1.73
N HIS A 59 13.85 2.86 -1.13
CA HIS A 59 12.99 2.36 -0.07
C HIS A 59 12.07 1.24 -0.54
N LEU A 60 11.40 1.38 -1.69
CA LEU A 60 10.60 0.32 -2.29
C LEU A 60 11.43 -0.96 -2.51
N GLY A 61 12.70 -0.83 -2.87
CA GLY A 61 13.64 -1.95 -3.00
C GLY A 61 13.95 -2.70 -1.70
N THR A 62 13.60 -2.17 -0.53
CA THR A 62 13.78 -2.82 0.77
C THR A 62 12.53 -3.56 1.28
N LEU A 63 11.40 -3.41 0.60
CA LEU A 63 10.09 -3.93 1.02
C LEU A 63 9.78 -5.30 0.36
N PRO A 64 8.86 -6.11 0.93
CA PRO A 64 8.53 -7.42 0.37
C PRO A 64 7.82 -7.29 -0.98
N PRO A 65 8.35 -7.91 -2.07
CA PRO A 65 7.80 -7.79 -3.42
C PRO A 65 6.33 -8.20 -3.54
N THR A 66 5.95 -9.29 -2.89
CA THR A 66 4.56 -9.78 -2.86
C THR A 66 3.62 -8.73 -2.26
N ALA A 67 4.02 -8.12 -1.13
CA ALA A 67 3.22 -7.09 -0.48
C ALA A 67 3.04 -5.84 -1.36
N LEU A 68 4.12 -5.39 -2.01
CA LEU A 68 4.07 -4.25 -2.92
C LEU A 68 3.10 -4.47 -4.09
N ALA A 69 3.20 -5.64 -4.74
CA ALA A 69 2.37 -5.97 -5.90
C ALA A 69 0.88 -6.06 -5.52
N VAL A 70 0.57 -6.76 -4.43
CA VAL A 70 -0.82 -6.89 -3.94
C VAL A 70 -1.36 -5.53 -3.46
N THR A 71 -0.55 -4.71 -2.79
CA THR A 71 -0.98 -3.37 -2.34
C THR A 71 -1.29 -2.45 -3.52
N LEU A 72 -0.44 -2.46 -4.56
CA LEU A 72 -0.67 -1.68 -5.77
C LEU A 72 -2.00 -2.06 -6.43
N GLU A 73 -2.28 -3.35 -6.52
CA GLU A 73 -3.54 -3.84 -7.07
C GLU A 73 -4.73 -3.53 -6.14
N ALA A 74 -4.55 -3.61 -4.81
CA ALA A 74 -5.61 -3.37 -3.83
C ALA A 74 -6.14 -1.94 -3.92
N VAL A 75 -5.23 -0.96 -3.98
CA VAL A 75 -5.57 0.47 -4.16
C VAL A 75 -6.29 0.69 -5.49
N ARG A 76 -5.86 0.01 -6.56
CA ARG A 76 -6.48 0.13 -7.88
C ARG A 76 -7.88 -0.47 -7.94
N ARG A 77 -8.08 -1.63 -7.33
CA ARG A 77 -9.39 -2.30 -7.22
C ARG A 77 -10.33 -1.52 -6.33
N ALA A 78 -9.85 -0.98 -5.20
CA ALA A 78 -10.66 -0.20 -4.28
C ALA A 78 -11.37 0.98 -4.96
N ARG A 79 -10.72 1.65 -5.93
CA ARG A 79 -11.34 2.74 -6.73
C ARG A 79 -12.55 2.30 -7.57
N LYS A 80 -12.71 1.00 -7.81
CA LYS A 80 -13.79 0.41 -8.60
C LYS A 80 -14.86 -0.27 -7.72
N LEU A 81 -14.62 -0.37 -6.41
CA LEU A 81 -15.56 -0.98 -5.48
C LEU A 81 -16.72 -0.01 -5.16
N PRO A 82 -17.93 -0.54 -4.90
CA PRO A 82 -19.12 0.29 -4.79
C PRO A 82 -19.18 1.12 -3.51
N ASP A 83 -18.54 0.66 -2.43
CA ASP A 83 -18.64 1.28 -1.11
C ASP A 83 -17.48 0.86 -0.19
N LEU A 84 -17.44 1.48 0.99
CA LEU A 84 -16.48 1.17 2.04
C LEU A 84 -16.59 -0.29 2.53
N ARG A 85 -17.80 -0.86 2.56
CA ARG A 85 -18.04 -2.22 3.06
C ARG A 85 -17.38 -3.25 2.15
N ALA A 86 -17.43 -3.05 0.85
CA ALA A 86 -16.75 -3.86 -0.16
C ALA A 86 -15.23 -3.71 -0.07
N THR A 87 -14.72 -2.49 0.10
CA THR A 87 -13.27 -2.25 0.30
C THR A 87 -12.75 -2.94 1.55
N LEU A 88 -13.45 -2.83 2.68
CA LEU A 88 -13.06 -3.52 3.92
C LEU A 88 -13.12 -5.05 3.78
N ALA A 89 -14.08 -5.59 3.01
CA ALA A 89 -14.13 -7.02 2.72
C ALA A 89 -12.91 -7.50 1.91
N GLN A 90 -12.47 -6.71 0.92
CA GLN A 90 -11.24 -6.97 0.17
C GLN A 90 -10.03 -6.97 1.11
N GLU A 91 -9.84 -5.91 1.89
CA GLU A 91 -8.70 -5.78 2.80
C GLU A 91 -8.65 -6.92 3.83
N TYR A 92 -9.81 -7.32 4.37
CA TYR A 92 -9.91 -8.46 5.27
C TYR A 92 -9.46 -9.77 4.62
N GLY A 93 -9.89 -10.04 3.38
CA GLY A 93 -9.46 -11.19 2.61
C GLY A 93 -7.95 -11.22 2.38
N LEU A 94 -7.37 -10.08 1.96
CA LEU A 94 -5.94 -9.95 1.69
C LEU A 94 -5.11 -10.12 2.97
N VAL A 95 -5.51 -9.51 4.10
CA VAL A 95 -4.79 -9.66 5.38
C VAL A 95 -4.79 -11.11 5.84
N LEU A 96 -5.91 -11.82 5.73
CA LEU A 96 -5.94 -13.24 6.07
C LEU A 96 -5.11 -14.09 5.11
N TRP A 97 -5.14 -13.79 3.81
CA TRP A 97 -4.28 -14.47 2.85
C TRP A 97 -2.80 -14.26 3.17
N PHE A 98 -2.37 -13.03 3.49
CA PHE A 98 -1.01 -12.74 3.95
C PHE A 98 -0.65 -13.53 5.21
N GLY A 99 -1.50 -13.48 6.23
CA GLY A 99 -1.22 -14.11 7.52
C GLY A 99 -1.25 -15.64 7.51
N THR A 100 -1.92 -16.25 6.53
CA THR A 100 -2.08 -17.71 6.48
C THR A 100 -1.23 -18.40 5.42
N THR A 101 -0.89 -17.70 4.33
CA THR A 101 -0.20 -18.31 3.18
C THR A 101 1.18 -17.73 2.91
N GLN A 102 1.44 -16.49 3.31
CA GLN A 102 2.67 -15.79 2.94
C GLN A 102 3.68 -15.76 4.09
N PRO A 103 4.98 -15.96 3.81
CA PRO A 103 6.02 -15.94 4.85
C PRO A 103 6.37 -14.53 5.30
N ASP A 104 6.16 -13.52 4.44
CA ASP A 104 6.72 -12.18 4.60
C ASP A 104 6.12 -11.38 5.76
N LEU A 105 4.86 -11.61 6.12
CA LEU A 105 4.26 -10.89 7.25
C LEU A 105 4.96 -11.26 8.57
N VAL A 106 5.19 -12.56 8.78
CA VAL A 106 5.87 -13.07 9.97
C VAL A 106 7.34 -12.62 9.97
N GLU A 107 8.01 -12.71 8.81
CA GLU A 107 9.41 -12.28 8.69
C GLU A 107 9.58 -10.77 8.94
N GLY A 108 8.65 -9.95 8.45
CA GLY A 108 8.68 -8.51 8.68
C GLY A 108 8.50 -8.15 10.15
N ILE A 109 7.55 -8.81 10.82
CA ILE A 109 7.35 -8.67 12.27
C ILE A 109 8.61 -9.11 13.03
N ARG A 110 9.20 -10.24 12.66
CA ARG A 110 10.45 -10.74 13.26
C ARG A 110 11.56 -9.70 13.16
N ALA A 111 11.87 -9.26 11.94
CA ALA A 111 12.97 -8.33 11.68
C ALA A 111 12.79 -6.97 12.36
N GLN A 112 11.55 -6.47 12.43
CA GLN A 112 11.26 -5.14 12.95
C GLN A 112 11.05 -5.10 14.47
N LEU A 113 10.35 -6.08 15.03
CA LEU A 113 9.83 -6.02 16.40
C LEU A 113 10.41 -7.08 17.33
N VAL A 114 10.75 -8.27 16.83
CA VAL A 114 11.26 -9.39 17.64
C VAL A 114 12.77 -9.31 17.77
N ASP A 115 13.48 -9.55 16.67
CA ASP A 115 14.94 -9.57 16.63
C ASP A 115 15.53 -8.16 16.46
N LYS A 116 14.74 -7.25 15.88
CA LYS A 116 15.09 -5.83 15.67
C LYS A 116 16.35 -5.62 14.82
N ASP A 117 16.70 -6.62 14.00
CA ASP A 117 17.84 -6.60 13.08
C ASP A 117 17.63 -5.69 11.87
N ARG A 118 16.38 -5.30 11.59
CA ARG A 118 15.98 -4.51 10.41
C ARG A 118 16.48 -5.11 9.09
N SER A 119 16.68 -6.43 9.06
CA SER A 119 17.26 -7.19 7.94
C SER A 119 16.34 -8.36 7.56
N PRO A 120 15.13 -8.07 7.07
CA PRO A 120 14.17 -9.10 6.69
C PRO A 120 14.63 -9.88 5.45
N ARG A 121 14.31 -11.17 5.42
CA ARG A 121 14.58 -12.10 4.32
C ARG A 121 13.29 -12.41 3.57
N TRP A 122 12.90 -11.49 2.69
CA TRP A 122 11.69 -11.63 1.88
C TRP A 122 11.75 -12.83 0.95
N ASN A 123 10.59 -13.46 0.73
CA ASN A 123 10.42 -14.53 -0.24
C ASN A 123 9.16 -14.28 -1.10
N PRO A 124 9.33 -13.92 -2.38
CA PRO A 124 10.59 -13.79 -3.11
C PRO A 124 11.41 -12.56 -2.67
N ALA A 125 12.72 -12.58 -2.92
CA ALA A 125 13.60 -11.45 -2.60
C ALA A 125 13.36 -10.27 -3.56
N PRO A 126 13.64 -9.02 -3.14
CA PRO A 126 13.54 -7.85 -4.01
C PRO A 126 14.30 -8.03 -5.33
N GLY A 127 13.63 -7.72 -6.44
CA GLY A 127 14.16 -7.88 -7.80
C GLY A 127 13.98 -9.27 -8.41
N GLN A 128 13.44 -10.25 -7.67
CA GLN A 128 13.03 -11.52 -8.25
C GLN A 128 11.65 -11.43 -8.89
N GLU A 129 11.42 -12.27 -9.91
CA GLU A 129 10.13 -12.37 -10.59
C GLU A 129 9.06 -12.96 -9.65
N LEU A 130 7.87 -12.36 -9.69
CA LEU A 130 6.72 -12.84 -8.94
C LEU A 130 6.01 -13.96 -9.72
N PRO A 131 5.36 -14.92 -9.05
CA PRO A 131 4.50 -15.89 -9.72
C PRO A 131 3.44 -15.18 -10.58
N ALA A 132 3.23 -15.67 -11.80
CA ALA A 132 2.29 -15.06 -12.75
C ALA A 132 0.84 -15.05 -12.23
N ASP A 133 0.48 -16.02 -11.39
CA ASP A 133 -0.83 -16.21 -10.78
C ASP A 133 -0.94 -15.60 -9.37
N LEU A 134 0.06 -14.82 -8.92
CA LEU A 134 0.10 -14.25 -7.56
C LEU A 134 -1.18 -13.47 -7.21
N LEU A 135 -1.63 -12.59 -8.12
CA LEU A 135 -2.83 -11.79 -7.88
C LEU A 135 -4.09 -12.66 -7.90
N ASP A 136 -4.14 -13.68 -8.76
CA ASP A 136 -5.27 -14.61 -8.80
C ASP A 136 -5.36 -15.42 -7.49
N GLN A 137 -4.23 -15.84 -6.93
CA GLN A 137 -4.18 -16.50 -5.62
C GLN A 137 -4.64 -15.56 -4.49
N ALA A 138 -4.11 -14.32 -4.46
CA ALA A 138 -4.41 -13.36 -3.41
C ALA A 138 -5.90 -12.94 -3.40
N TYR A 139 -6.46 -12.63 -4.57
CA TYR A 139 -7.86 -12.21 -4.70
C TYR A 139 -8.85 -13.36 -4.83
N GLY A 140 -8.39 -14.58 -5.11
CA GLY A 140 -9.19 -15.80 -5.08
C GLY A 140 -9.31 -16.43 -3.68
N PHE A 141 -8.51 -15.97 -2.71
CA PHE A 141 -8.58 -16.45 -1.34
C PHE A 141 -9.93 -16.13 -0.69
N THR A 142 -10.57 -17.15 -0.12
CA THR A 142 -11.82 -17.01 0.62
C THR A 142 -11.56 -17.18 2.12
N PRO A 143 -11.78 -16.15 2.94
CA PRO A 143 -11.72 -16.26 4.39
C PRO A 143 -12.61 -17.40 4.92
N PRO A 144 -12.13 -18.21 5.89
CA PRO A 144 -12.95 -19.24 6.52
C PRO A 144 -14.21 -18.68 7.20
N THR A 145 -14.10 -17.48 7.77
CA THR A 145 -15.22 -16.70 8.31
C THR A 145 -15.34 -15.44 7.48
N PRO A 146 -16.50 -15.12 6.87
CA PRO A 146 -16.66 -13.87 6.14
C PRO A 146 -16.62 -12.68 7.10
N LEU A 147 -16.10 -11.53 6.65
CA LEU A 147 -16.11 -10.29 7.45
C LEU A 147 -17.54 -9.88 7.82
N TRP A 148 -18.46 -10.14 6.90
CA TRP A 148 -19.87 -9.83 7.02
C TRP A 148 -20.66 -11.13 7.02
N GLY A 149 -21.46 -11.33 8.06
CA GLY A 149 -22.37 -12.46 8.25
C GLY A 149 -23.35 -12.12 9.35
#